data_AF-A0A531LM15-F1
#
_entry.id   AF-A0A531LM15-F1
#
_cell.length_a   1.000
_cell.length_b   1.000
_cell.length_c   1.000
_cell.angle_alpha   90.00
_cell.angle_beta   90.00
_cell.angle_gamma   90.00
#
_symmetry.space_group_name_H-M   'P 1'
#
loop_
_entity.id
_entity.type
_entity.pdbx_description
1 polymer ?
#
loop_
_entity_poly.entity_id
_entity_poly.type
_entity_poly.pdbx_seq_one_letter_code
_entity_poly.pdbx_strand_id
1 'polypeptide(L)'
;REKVLFNLGPFSILDRKYMRKATEAALVRTAVKIPNLSNTIRHMSGGQRQCVAIARTATFASKLIIMDEPTAALGVQETAQVENIIRTLKDNG
;
A
#
# COMPACT_ATOMS: atom_id res chain seq x y z
N ARG A 1 -2.56 -7.17 9.56
CA ARG A 1 -2.41 -7.55 10.98
C ARG A 1 -0.93 -7.56 11.30
N GLU A 2 -0.51 -6.90 12.36
CA GLU A 2 0.89 -6.86 12.80
C GLU A 2 1.25 -8.21 13.43
N LYS A 3 2.25 -8.89 12.88
CA LYS A 3 2.77 -10.13 13.47
C LYS A 3 3.87 -9.77 14.46
N VAL A 4 3.78 -10.34 15.65
CA VAL A 4 4.77 -10.20 16.73
C VAL A 4 5.47 -11.53 16.95
N LEU A 5 6.79 -11.50 17.08
CA LEU A 5 7.62 -12.66 17.45
C LEU A 5 7.45 -12.99 18.93
N PHE A 6 7.23 -11.97 19.75
CA PHE A 6 7.05 -12.09 21.19
C PHE A 6 6.04 -11.04 21.66
N ASN A 7 5.06 -11.43 22.48
CA ASN A 7 4.01 -10.54 22.98
C ASN A 7 4.02 -10.51 24.51
N LEU A 8 4.66 -9.49 25.10
CA LEU A 8 4.68 -9.20 26.53
C LEU A 8 3.97 -7.87 26.84
N GLY A 9 2.81 -7.62 26.23
CA GLY A 9 2.08 -6.37 26.39
C GLY A 9 2.88 -5.18 25.82
N PRO A 10 3.26 -4.16 26.61
CA PRO A 10 4.01 -2.99 26.10
C PRO A 10 5.38 -3.34 25.49
N PHE A 11 5.92 -4.52 25.77
CA PHE A 11 7.21 -4.99 25.25
C PHE A 11 7.06 -6.02 24.12
N SER A 12 6.14 -5.79 23.18
CA SER A 12 5.99 -6.66 22.01
C SER A 12 7.12 -6.46 21.00
N ILE A 13 7.68 -7.55 20.48
CA ILE A 13 8.69 -7.52 19.41
C ILE A 13 8.02 -7.81 18.07
N LEU A 14 8.07 -6.86 17.15
CA LEU A 14 7.51 -6.98 15.80
C LEU A 14 8.35 -7.88 14.89
N ASP A 15 7.68 -8.79 14.17
CA ASP A 15 8.30 -9.60 13.12
C ASP A 15 8.46 -8.78 11.82
N ARG A 16 9.47 -7.92 11.78
CA ARG A 16 9.74 -7.05 10.62
C ARG A 16 9.99 -7.86 9.34
N LYS A 17 10.61 -9.04 9.45
CA LYS A 17 10.94 -9.90 8.29
C LYS A 17 9.68 -10.48 7.67
N TYR A 18 8.79 -11.03 8.48
CA TYR A 18 7.50 -11.52 8.02
C TYR A 18 6.65 -10.39 7.44
N MET A 19 6.57 -9.26 8.15
CA MET A 19 5.77 -8.13 7.69
C MET A 19 6.26 -7.61 6.35
N ARG A 20 7.58 -7.48 6.15
CA ARG A 20 8.14 -7.06 4.86
C ARG A 20 7.75 -8.02 3.74
N LYS A 21 7.90 -9.33 3.95
CA LYS A 21 7.53 -10.36 2.96
C LYS A 21 6.04 -10.32 2.63
N ALA A 22 5.19 -10.13 3.63
CA ALA A 22 3.74 -9.99 3.45
C ALA A 22 3.39 -8.73 2.65
N THR A 23 4.06 -7.60 2.92
CA THR A 23 3.87 -6.35 2.16
C THR A 23 4.35 -6.51 0.73
N GLU A 24 5.50 -7.13 0.48
CA GLU A 24 5.99 -7.41 -0.89
C GLU A 24 4.98 -8.26 -1.66
N ALA A 25 4.45 -9.34 -1.06
CA ALA A 25 3.42 -10.16 -1.69
C ALA A 25 2.13 -9.37 -2.00
N ALA A 26 1.72 -8.45 -1.11
CA ALA A 26 0.57 -7.58 -1.33
C ALA A 26 0.81 -6.56 -2.45
N LEU A 27 2.01 -5.97 -2.52
CA LEU A 27 2.37 -5.05 -3.59
C LEU A 27 2.42 -5.72 -4.95
N VAL A 28 2.93 -6.96 -5.02
CA VAL A 28 2.92 -7.76 -6.25
C VAL A 28 1.49 -8.03 -6.71
N ARG A 29 0.61 -8.43 -5.80
CA ARG A 29 -0.81 -8.70 -6.12
C ARG A 29 -1.54 -7.45 -6.62
N THR A 30 -1.14 -6.26 -6.15
CA THR A 30 -1.79 -5.00 -6.50
C THR A 30 -1.08 -4.24 -7.62
N ALA A 31 0.02 -4.78 -8.14
CA ALA A 31 0.96 -4.15 -9.09
C ALA A 31 1.44 -2.74 -8.71
N VAL A 32 1.41 -2.41 -7.41
CA VAL A 32 1.82 -1.10 -6.92
C VAL A 32 3.35 -1.06 -6.86
N LYS A 33 3.96 -0.16 -7.63
CA LYS A 33 5.40 0.10 -7.59
C LYS A 33 5.71 1.18 -6.55
N ILE A 34 6.13 0.76 -5.35
CA ILE A 34 6.65 1.68 -4.33
C ILE A 34 8.18 1.64 -4.39
N PRO A 35 8.86 2.77 -4.65
CA PRO A 35 10.31 2.77 -4.84
C PRO A 35 11.08 2.38 -3.58
N ASN A 36 10.55 2.66 -2.38
CA ASN A 36 11.19 2.25 -1.14
C ASN A 36 10.16 1.98 -0.03
N LEU A 37 10.03 0.70 0.34
CA LEU A 37 9.16 0.19 1.42
C LEU A 37 9.58 0.66 2.82
N SER A 38 10.84 1.05 3.01
CA SER A 38 11.37 1.48 4.30
C SER A 38 11.29 3.00 4.49
N ASN A 39 10.88 3.75 3.46
CA ASN A 39 10.83 5.21 3.55
C ASN A 39 9.65 5.67 4.39
N THR A 40 9.86 6.72 5.18
CA THR A 40 8.79 7.35 5.94
C THR A 40 7.79 8.01 5.00
N ILE A 41 6.48 7.77 5.21
CA ILE A 41 5.38 8.34 4.41
C ILE A 41 5.48 9.86 4.29
N ARG A 42 6.00 10.54 5.31
CA ARG A 42 6.19 12.00 5.33
C ARG A 42 7.11 12.52 4.22
N HIS A 43 8.03 11.70 3.72
CA HIS A 43 8.98 12.08 2.65
C HIS A 43 8.51 11.68 1.24
N MET A 44 7.30 11.15 1.11
CA MET A 44 6.75 10.69 -0.17
C MET A 44 5.99 11.82 -0.87
N SER A 45 6.02 11.83 -2.21
CA SER A 45 5.20 12.74 -3.03
C SER A 45 3.70 12.50 -2.79
N GLY A 46 2.83 13.44 -3.17
CA GLY A 46 1.37 13.26 -3.10
C GLY A 46 0.93 11.94 -3.75
N GLY A 47 1.40 11.69 -4.98
CA GLY A 47 1.09 10.47 -5.73
C GLY A 47 1.60 9.20 -5.07
N GLN A 48 2.82 9.24 -4.54
CA GLN A 48 3.39 8.10 -3.81
C GLN A 48 2.57 7.77 -2.55
N ARG A 49 2.11 8.78 -1.80
CA ARG A 49 1.24 8.59 -0.63
C ARG A 49 -0.11 8.00 -1.03
N GLN A 50 -0.65 8.41 -2.18
CA GLN A 50 -1.90 7.89 -2.71
C GLN A 50 -1.76 6.44 -3.17
N CYS A 51 -0.69 6.09 -3.87
CA CYS A 51 -0.35 4.70 -4.21
C CYS A 51 -0.26 3.81 -2.97
N VAL A 52 0.38 4.27 -1.89
CA VAL A 52 0.43 3.55 -0.60
C VAL A 52 -0.96 3.37 -0.01
N ALA A 53 -1.79 4.41 -0.03
CA ALA A 53 -3.16 4.34 0.50
C ALA A 53 -4.00 3.31 -0.27
N ILE A 54 -3.94 3.33 -1.60
CA ILE A 54 -4.65 2.38 -2.47
C ILE A 54 -4.13 0.94 -2.23
N ALA A 55 -2.81 0.72 -2.21
CA ALA A 55 -2.22 -0.59 -1.94
C ALA A 55 -2.66 -1.15 -0.58
N ARG A 56 -2.68 -0.29 0.44
CA ARG A 56 -3.14 -0.64 1.78
C ARG A 56 -4.61 -1.03 1.74
N THR A 57 -5.47 -0.20 1.15
CA THR A 57 -6.91 -0.49 1.04
C THR A 57 -7.15 -1.80 0.29
N ALA A 58 -6.46 -2.05 -0.82
CA ALA A 58 -6.55 -3.32 -1.55
C ALA A 58 -6.03 -4.55 -0.79
N THR A 59 -5.20 -4.35 0.23
CA THR A 59 -4.75 -5.44 1.10
C THR A 59 -5.82 -5.79 2.14
N PHE A 60 -6.64 -4.83 2.54
CA PHE A 60 -7.65 -4.99 3.60
C PHE A 60 -9.09 -5.14 3.09
N ALA A 61 -9.42 -4.53 1.96
CA ALA A 61 -10.75 -4.53 1.37
C ALA A 61 -10.91 -5.72 0.42
N SER A 62 -12.02 -6.46 0.57
CA SER A 62 -12.24 -7.72 -0.13
C SER A 62 -13.31 -7.68 -1.21
N LYS A 63 -14.07 -6.59 -1.35
CA LYS A 63 -15.24 -6.54 -2.27
C LYS A 63 -15.57 -5.17 -2.89
N LEU A 64 -15.31 -4.07 -2.20
CA LEU A 64 -15.64 -2.73 -2.69
C LEU A 64 -14.62 -1.72 -2.16
N ILE A 65 -14.10 -0.89 -3.06
CA ILE A 65 -13.23 0.24 -2.75
C ILE A 65 -13.89 1.47 -3.36
N ILE A 66 -14.23 2.45 -2.52
CA ILE A 66 -14.73 3.75 -2.95
C ILE A 66 -13.55 4.73 -2.88
N MET A 67 -13.36 5.49 -3.94
CA MET A 67 -12.32 6.50 -4.04
C MET A 67 -12.98 7.81 -4.48
N ASP A 68 -12.81 8.84 -3.66
CA ASP A 68 -13.26 10.19 -3.99
C ASP A 68 -12.06 10.98 -4.54
N GLU A 69 -12.21 11.50 -5.76
CA GLU A 69 -11.17 12.19 -6.54
C GLU A 69 -9.74 11.62 -6.37
N PRO A 70 -9.47 10.35 -6.74
CA PRO A 70 -8.19 9.68 -6.47
C PRO A 70 -6.99 10.23 -7.25
N THR A 71 -7.18 11.25 -8.07
CA THR A 71 -6.14 11.90 -8.88
C THR A 71 -6.02 13.39 -8.57
N ALA A 72 -6.79 13.89 -7.59
CA ALA A 72 -6.71 15.28 -7.16
C ALA A 72 -5.28 15.62 -6.68
N ALA A 73 -4.75 16.73 -7.18
CA ALA A 73 -3.40 17.22 -6.89
C ALA A 73 -2.23 16.32 -7.35
N LEU A 74 -2.46 15.39 -8.29
CA LEU A 74 -1.40 14.59 -8.91
C LEU A 74 -0.95 15.16 -10.26
N GLY A 75 0.35 15.01 -10.55
CA GLY A 75 0.88 15.25 -11.89
C GLY A 75 0.44 14.16 -12.88
N VAL A 76 0.73 14.37 -14.17
CA VAL A 76 0.34 13.44 -15.25
C VAL A 76 0.98 12.05 -15.05
N GLN A 77 2.25 12.00 -14.62
CA GLN A 77 2.94 10.74 -14.39
C GLN A 77 2.39 9.99 -13.16
N GLU A 78 2.11 10.69 -12.06
CA GLU A 78 1.53 10.08 -10.86
C GLU A 78 0.09 9.61 -11.08
N THR A 79 -0.70 10.39 -11.83
CA THR A 79 -2.07 10.03 -12.22
C THR A 79 -2.08 8.72 -13.00
N ALA A 80 -1.20 8.57 -13.99
CA ALA A 80 -1.08 7.33 -14.76
C ALA A 80 -0.69 6.12 -13.89
N GLN A 81 0.15 6.32 -12.86
CA GLN A 81 0.48 5.26 -11.90
C GLN A 81 -0.75 4.86 -11.07
N VAL A 82 -1.49 5.83 -10.54
CA VAL A 82 -2.71 5.58 -9.76
C VAL A 82 -3.76 4.87 -10.60
N GLU A 83 -3.99 5.31 -11.84
CA GLU A 83 -4.92 4.64 -12.76
C GLU A 83 -4.52 3.18 -13.04
N ASN A 84 -3.24 2.92 -13.25
CA ASN A 84 -2.76 1.57 -13.52
C ASN A 84 -2.97 0.63 -12.31
N ILE A 85 -2.76 1.16 -11.10
CA ILE A 85 -3.07 0.43 -9.87
C ILE A 85 -4.57 0.13 -9.80
N ILE A 86 -5.44 1.12 -10.03
CA ILE A 86 -6.89 0.94 -9.99
C ILE A 86 -7.35 -0.13 -11.00
N ARG A 87 -6.81 -0.11 -12.23
CA ARG A 87 -7.09 -1.14 -13.24
C ARG A 87 -6.65 -2.52 -12.77
N THR A 88 -5.43 -2.63 -12.26
CA THR A 88 -4.91 -3.92 -11.79
C THR A 88 -5.71 -4.46 -10.59
N LEU A 89 -6.19 -3.58 -9.71
CA LEU A 89 -7.05 -3.97 -8.61
C LEU A 89 -8.42 -4.48 -9.07
N LYS A 90 -8.98 -3.84 -10.10
CA LYS A 90 -10.22 -4.29 -10.74
C LYS A 90 -10.06 -5.65 -11.41
N ASP A 91 -8.91 -5.94 -12.02
CA ASP A 91 -8.68 -7.21 -12.71
C ASP A 91 -8.42 -8.38 -11.74
N ASN A 92 -7.95 -8.09 -10.52
CA ASN A 92 -7.62 -9.09 -9.50
C ASN A 92 -8.72 -9.35 -8.44
N GLY A 93 -9.88 -8.71 -8.56
CA GLY A 93 -10.99 -8.81 -7.60
C GLY A 93 -12.34 -8.98 -8.29
#